data_AF-A0A3P8K4Y2-F1
#
_entry.id   AF-A0A3P8K4Y2-F1
#
_cell.length_a   1.000
_cell.length_b   1.000
_cell.length_c   1.000
_cell.angle_alpha   90.00
_cell.angle_beta   90.00
_cell.angle_gamma   90.00
#
_symmetry.space_group_name_H-M   'P 1'
#
loop_
_entity.id
_entity.type
_entity.pdbx_description
1 polymer ?
#
loop_
_entity_poly.entity_id
_entity_poly.type
_entity_poly.pdbx_seq_one_letter_code
_entity_poly.pdbx_strand_id
1 'polypeptide(L)'
;MWAVDPPTCTVEESAKACANGIRDKELKANVNSAVPAFTQNSSDFQDRIHDQSLHQTKKSLYPIPGISDADLQKLYTGQLSRSGSKARRIYDAIKNNALHQLCSYCQYGMADTLDHFVPITLVHELAIDPWNLIPACIRCNKLLNDRFATAETDQLIHPYARPARDLLSTRWLRAEVLDQTPVVAFRADPDRRIDATTRRRIVNQFETLHLGELYSVVSAREISGIIRTLNSRFAEDDRESVVEHLLEQSKLAFEGDVNDRRGAMYEALGRDEWFTSVGYRSREVDSAA
;
A
#
# COMPACT_ATOMS: atom_id res chain seq x y z
N MET A 1 -5.50 6.20 -0.04
CA MET A 1 -4.22 5.50 0.27
C MET A 1 -4.00 4.06 -0.26
N TRP A 2 -4.85 3.42 -1.07
CA TRP A 2 -4.51 2.08 -1.62
C TRP A 2 -4.73 1.89 -3.11
N ALA A 3 -5.51 2.76 -3.76
CA ALA A 3 -5.65 2.68 -5.21
C ALA A 3 -4.37 3.15 -5.89
N VAL A 4 -3.85 2.31 -6.79
CA VAL A 4 -2.82 2.68 -7.76
C VAL A 4 -3.26 2.20 -9.13
N ASP A 5 -2.73 2.83 -10.18
CA ASP A 5 -3.02 2.39 -11.53
C ASP A 5 -2.37 1.02 -11.78
N PRO A 6 -3.10 0.10 -12.44
CA PRO A 6 -2.55 -1.20 -12.79
C PRO A 6 -1.35 -1.04 -13.74
N PRO A 7 -0.44 -2.04 -13.77
CA PRO A 7 0.68 -2.03 -14.69
C PRO A 7 0.21 -2.03 -16.14
N THR A 8 0.92 -1.29 -17.00
CA THR A 8 0.65 -1.25 -18.44
C THR A 8 1.25 -2.43 -19.20
N CYS A 9 2.24 -3.10 -18.61
CA CYS A 9 2.85 -4.29 -19.19
C CYS A 9 1.98 -5.53 -18.95
N THR A 10 1.99 -6.45 -19.92
CA THR A 10 1.21 -7.69 -19.85
C THR A 10 2.03 -8.87 -19.33
N VAL A 11 1.33 -9.91 -18.89
CA VAL A 11 1.98 -11.20 -18.56
C VAL A 11 2.63 -11.84 -19.80
N GLU A 12 2.07 -11.61 -21.00
CA GLU A 12 2.66 -12.09 -22.25
C GLU A 12 4.03 -11.45 -22.50
N GLU A 13 4.14 -10.13 -22.32
CA GLU A 13 5.42 -9.42 -22.42
C GLU A 13 6.42 -9.94 -21.38
N SER A 14 5.94 -10.20 -20.16
CA SER A 14 6.72 -10.75 -19.05
C SER A 14 7.27 -12.13 -19.38
N ALA A 15 6.40 -13.05 -19.82
CA ALA A 15 6.75 -14.41 -20.19
C ALA A 15 7.74 -14.44 -21.37
N LYS A 16 7.49 -13.67 -22.43
CA LYS A 16 8.39 -13.57 -23.60
C LYS A 16 9.74 -12.98 -23.22
N ALA A 17 9.77 -11.95 -22.38
CA ALA A 17 11.02 -11.35 -21.92
C ALA A 17 11.83 -12.32 -21.04
N CYS A 18 11.16 -13.08 -20.17
CA CYS A 18 11.79 -14.12 -19.37
C CYS A 18 12.36 -15.22 -20.27
N ALA A 19 11.57 -15.77 -21.20
CA ALA A 19 12.01 -16.80 -22.15
C ALA A 19 13.25 -16.39 -22.96
N ASN A 20 13.36 -15.11 -23.32
CA ASN A 20 14.50 -14.58 -24.06
C ASN A 20 15.82 -14.51 -23.27
N GLY A 21 15.76 -14.60 -21.94
CA GLY A 21 16.92 -14.67 -21.05
C GLY A 21 17.28 -16.07 -20.57
N ILE A 22 16.43 -17.08 -20.84
CA ILE A 22 16.66 -18.48 -20.48
C ILE A 22 17.66 -19.11 -21.45
N ARG A 23 18.68 -19.80 -20.90
CA ARG A 23 19.69 -20.55 -21.67
C ARG A 23 19.25 -21.98 -21.99
N ASP A 24 18.50 -22.59 -21.08
CA ASP A 24 17.90 -23.91 -21.28
C ASP A 24 16.90 -23.86 -22.43
N LYS A 25 17.19 -24.62 -23.49
CA LYS A 25 16.38 -24.59 -24.73
C LYS A 25 15.01 -25.22 -24.54
N GLU A 26 14.91 -26.24 -23.70
CA GLU A 26 13.65 -26.93 -23.43
C GLU A 26 12.74 -26.05 -22.58
N LEU A 27 13.25 -25.53 -21.47
CA LEU A 27 12.48 -24.60 -20.64
C LEU A 27 12.06 -23.35 -21.43
N LYS A 28 12.96 -22.81 -22.26
CA LYS A 28 12.62 -21.68 -23.14
C LYS A 28 11.48 -22.03 -24.11
N ALA A 29 11.49 -23.21 -24.71
CA ALA A 29 10.42 -23.66 -25.60
C ALA A 29 9.10 -23.79 -24.81
N ASN A 30 9.13 -24.43 -23.64
CA ASN A 30 7.97 -24.63 -22.79
C ASN A 30 7.35 -23.29 -22.36
N VAL A 31 8.16 -22.30 -21.94
CA VAL A 31 7.66 -20.96 -21.59
C VAL A 31 6.99 -20.27 -22.77
N ASN A 32 7.59 -20.34 -23.97
CA ASN A 32 6.99 -19.73 -25.16
C ASN A 32 5.67 -20.42 -25.55
N SER A 33 5.60 -21.75 -25.45
CA SER A 33 4.38 -22.51 -25.69
C SER A 33 3.29 -22.26 -24.64
N ALA A 34 3.67 -21.93 -23.41
CA ALA A 34 2.75 -21.67 -22.30
C ALA A 34 2.22 -20.23 -22.23
N VAL A 35 2.67 -19.30 -23.10
CA VAL A 35 2.21 -17.90 -23.13
C VAL A 35 0.67 -17.77 -23.12
N PRO A 36 -0.10 -18.54 -23.91
CA PRO A 36 -1.56 -18.46 -23.85
C PRO A 36 -2.13 -18.82 -22.47
N ALA A 37 -1.54 -19.79 -21.77
CA ALA A 37 -1.97 -20.17 -20.42
C ALA A 37 -1.65 -19.08 -19.40
N PHE A 38 -0.48 -18.43 -19.51
CA PHE A 38 -0.17 -17.24 -18.70
C PHE A 38 -1.18 -16.13 -18.91
N THR A 39 -1.50 -15.80 -20.17
CA THR A 39 -2.47 -14.75 -20.51
C THR A 39 -3.86 -15.06 -19.98
N GLN A 40 -4.33 -16.31 -20.11
CA GLN A 40 -5.62 -16.71 -19.55
C GLN A 40 -5.63 -16.61 -18.02
N ASN A 41 -4.60 -17.15 -17.36
CA ASN A 41 -4.48 -17.09 -15.90
C ASN A 41 -4.47 -15.65 -15.38
N SER A 42 -3.82 -14.73 -16.10
CA SER A 42 -3.81 -13.31 -15.76
C SER A 42 -5.18 -12.66 -15.91
N SER A 43 -5.92 -13.01 -16.96
CA SER A 43 -7.32 -12.55 -17.11
C SER A 43 -8.19 -13.04 -15.95
N ASP A 44 -8.13 -14.33 -15.63
CA ASP A 44 -8.92 -14.92 -14.55
C ASP A 44 -8.53 -14.33 -13.18
N PHE A 45 -7.25 -13.99 -13.00
CA PHE A 45 -6.76 -13.34 -11.79
C PHE A 45 -7.25 -11.89 -11.67
N GLN A 46 -7.25 -11.13 -12.77
CA GLN A 46 -7.81 -9.78 -12.82
C GLN A 46 -9.29 -9.76 -12.45
N ASP A 47 -10.07 -10.70 -12.96
CA ASP A 47 -11.49 -10.83 -12.62
C ASP A 47 -11.65 -11.06 -11.11
N ARG A 48 -10.86 -11.94 -10.50
CA ARG A 48 -10.91 -12.19 -9.05
C ARG A 48 -10.45 -11.01 -8.19
N ILE A 49 -9.47 -10.24 -8.66
CA ILE A 49 -9.06 -8.97 -8.02
C ILE A 49 -10.24 -8.03 -7.96
N HIS A 50 -10.93 -7.86 -9.09
CA HIS A 50 -12.03 -6.92 -9.22
C HIS A 50 -13.31 -7.37 -8.52
N ASP A 51 -13.58 -8.67 -8.51
CA ASP A 51 -14.71 -9.31 -7.82
C ASP A 51 -14.43 -9.56 -6.34
N GLN A 52 -13.27 -9.14 -5.83
CA GLN A 52 -12.90 -9.27 -4.42
C GLN A 52 -12.88 -10.72 -3.90
N SER A 53 -12.66 -11.69 -4.78
CA SER A 53 -12.78 -13.13 -4.51
C SER A 53 -11.43 -13.85 -4.36
N LEU A 54 -10.34 -13.10 -4.11
CA LEU A 54 -8.97 -13.63 -3.95
C LEU A 54 -8.82 -14.65 -2.82
N HIS A 55 -9.68 -14.64 -1.81
CA HIS A 55 -9.70 -15.62 -0.72
C HIS A 55 -9.95 -17.07 -1.23
N GLN A 56 -10.44 -17.21 -2.46
CA GLN A 56 -10.69 -18.50 -3.14
C GLN A 56 -9.52 -18.94 -4.02
N THR A 57 -8.48 -18.12 -4.16
CA THR A 57 -7.31 -18.39 -4.99
C THR A 57 -6.58 -19.62 -4.47
N LYS A 58 -6.32 -20.56 -5.37
CA LYS A 58 -5.50 -21.75 -5.13
C LYS A 58 -4.77 -22.11 -6.41
N LYS A 59 -3.62 -22.76 -6.26
CA LYS A 59 -2.74 -23.20 -7.36
C LYS A 59 -3.50 -23.87 -8.52
N SER A 60 -4.43 -24.78 -8.21
CA SER A 60 -5.16 -25.56 -9.23
C SER A 60 -6.02 -24.72 -10.18
N LEU A 61 -6.27 -23.45 -9.87
CA LEU A 61 -7.03 -22.54 -10.74
C LEU A 61 -6.18 -21.91 -11.85
N TYR A 62 -4.85 -22.00 -11.75
CA TYR A 62 -3.93 -21.32 -12.65
C TYR A 62 -2.96 -22.31 -13.32
N PRO A 63 -3.43 -23.34 -14.03
CA PRO A 63 -2.53 -24.34 -14.59
C PRO A 63 -1.58 -23.72 -15.63
N ILE A 64 -0.30 -24.07 -15.56
CA ILE A 64 0.71 -23.77 -16.59
C ILE A 64 1.34 -25.11 -17.03
N PRO A 65 0.80 -25.77 -18.08
CA PRO A 65 1.27 -27.08 -18.49
C PRO A 65 2.74 -27.07 -18.95
N GLY A 66 3.49 -28.11 -18.59
CA GLY A 66 4.87 -28.31 -19.06
C GLY A 66 5.93 -27.46 -18.35
N ILE A 67 5.57 -26.76 -17.27
CA ILE A 67 6.51 -25.97 -16.46
C ILE A 67 6.34 -26.35 -14.98
N SER A 68 7.44 -26.65 -14.29
CA SER A 68 7.41 -26.98 -12.87
C SER A 68 7.35 -25.73 -11.98
N ASP A 69 6.91 -25.88 -10.72
CA ASP A 69 6.92 -24.81 -9.71
C ASP A 69 8.32 -24.18 -9.55
N ALA A 70 9.35 -25.04 -9.54
CA ALA A 70 10.74 -24.60 -9.44
C ALA A 70 11.15 -23.77 -10.65
N ASP A 71 10.67 -24.10 -11.84
CA ASP A 71 10.99 -23.33 -13.04
C ASP A 71 10.21 -22.01 -13.08
N LEU A 72 8.95 -21.97 -12.66
CA LEU A 72 8.17 -20.74 -12.49
C LEU A 72 8.84 -19.78 -11.50
N GLN A 73 9.33 -20.29 -10.36
CA GLN A 73 10.10 -19.49 -9.41
C GLN A 73 11.42 -18.97 -10.00
N LYS A 74 12.09 -19.75 -10.86
CA LYS A 74 13.27 -19.30 -11.60
C LYS A 74 12.95 -18.24 -12.66
N LEU A 75 11.75 -18.23 -13.24
CA LEU A 75 11.34 -17.15 -14.15
C LEU A 75 11.35 -15.81 -13.42
N TYR A 76 10.86 -15.78 -12.17
CA TYR A 76 10.93 -14.58 -11.36
C TYR A 76 12.37 -14.25 -10.94
N THR A 77 13.00 -15.11 -10.13
CA THR A 77 14.30 -14.84 -9.47
C THR A 77 15.49 -14.81 -10.44
N GLY A 78 15.44 -15.62 -11.49
CA GLY A 78 16.49 -15.75 -12.50
C GLY A 78 16.33 -14.81 -13.68
N GLN A 79 15.11 -14.34 -13.97
CA GLN A 79 14.83 -13.42 -15.07
C GLN A 79 14.20 -12.12 -14.56
N LEU A 80 12.91 -12.11 -14.23
CA LEU A 80 12.15 -10.87 -14.02
C LEU A 80 12.78 -9.91 -13.00
N SER A 81 13.14 -10.40 -11.80
CA SER A 81 13.74 -9.57 -10.75
C SER A 81 15.27 -9.50 -10.82
N ARG A 82 15.93 -10.33 -11.64
CA ARG A 82 17.40 -10.38 -11.72
C ARG A 82 17.97 -9.14 -12.40
N SER A 83 18.83 -8.40 -11.68
CA SER A 83 19.57 -7.27 -12.25
C SER A 83 20.36 -7.67 -13.50
N GLY A 84 20.26 -6.85 -14.55
CA GLY A 84 20.93 -7.08 -15.84
C GLY A 84 20.26 -8.13 -16.75
N SER A 85 19.16 -8.76 -16.33
CA SER A 85 18.39 -9.61 -17.23
C SER A 85 17.62 -8.77 -18.25
N LYS A 86 17.20 -9.39 -19.36
CA LYS A 86 16.34 -8.73 -20.36
C LYS A 86 14.94 -8.44 -19.82
N ALA A 87 14.44 -9.27 -18.91
CA ALA A 87 13.12 -9.12 -18.31
C ALA A 87 13.09 -8.02 -17.23
N ARG A 88 14.26 -7.62 -16.70
CA ARG A 88 14.37 -6.64 -15.63
C ARG A 88 13.72 -5.30 -15.93
N ARG A 89 13.68 -4.90 -17.20
CA ARG A 89 12.97 -3.69 -17.66
C ARG A 89 11.49 -3.67 -17.26
N ILE A 90 10.84 -4.83 -17.21
CA ILE A 90 9.42 -4.96 -16.84
C ILE A 90 9.27 -4.80 -15.33
N TYR A 91 10.10 -5.48 -14.55
CA TYR A 91 10.14 -5.30 -13.09
C TYR A 91 10.34 -3.82 -12.73
N ASP A 92 11.34 -3.17 -13.33
CA ASP A 92 11.62 -1.75 -13.03
C ASP A 92 10.48 -0.83 -13.51
N ALA A 93 9.82 -1.14 -14.63
CA ALA A 93 8.65 -0.39 -15.10
C ALA A 93 7.46 -0.50 -14.12
N ILE A 94 7.16 -1.70 -13.61
CA ILE A 94 6.10 -1.91 -12.60
C ILE A 94 6.45 -1.13 -11.35
N LYS A 95 7.68 -1.30 -10.83
CA LYS A 95 8.12 -0.66 -9.59
C LYS A 95 8.05 0.87 -9.68
N ASN A 96 8.48 1.42 -10.82
CA ASN A 96 8.48 2.86 -11.05
C ASN A 96 7.08 3.43 -11.35
N ASN A 97 6.05 2.60 -11.51
CA ASN A 97 4.65 3.03 -11.63
C ASN A 97 4.04 3.40 -10.25
N ALA A 98 4.79 3.24 -9.16
CA ALA A 98 4.40 3.76 -7.86
C ALA A 98 4.11 5.26 -7.91
N LEU A 99 2.90 5.66 -7.47
CA LEU A 99 2.52 7.06 -7.34
C LEU A 99 3.53 7.79 -6.44
N HIS A 100 4.15 8.86 -6.97
CA HIS A 100 5.22 9.61 -6.31
C HIS A 100 6.43 8.75 -5.85
N GLN A 101 6.64 7.58 -6.45
CA GLN A 101 7.63 6.58 -6.01
C GLN A 101 7.42 6.06 -4.58
N LEU A 102 6.20 6.19 -4.05
CA LEU A 102 5.83 5.75 -2.71
C LEU A 102 5.19 4.35 -2.75
N CYS A 103 5.46 3.58 -1.71
CA CYS A 103 4.88 2.26 -1.47
C CYS A 103 3.35 2.29 -1.59
N SER A 104 2.77 1.41 -2.41
CA SER A 104 1.32 1.33 -2.63
C SER A 104 0.52 0.93 -1.39
N TYR A 105 1.19 0.41 -0.35
CA TYR A 105 0.55 0.01 0.90
C TYR A 105 0.52 1.11 1.96
N CYS A 106 1.67 1.76 2.22
CA CYS A 106 1.78 2.73 3.30
C CYS A 106 1.87 4.18 2.84
N GLN A 107 2.10 4.44 1.55
CA GLN A 107 2.32 5.76 0.93
C GLN A 107 3.29 6.66 1.70
N TYR A 108 4.36 6.05 2.23
CA TYR A 108 5.43 6.77 2.91
C TYR A 108 6.81 6.24 2.53
N GLY A 109 7.04 4.94 2.70
CA GLY A 109 8.31 4.33 2.30
C GLY A 109 8.47 4.37 0.79
N MET A 110 9.71 4.50 0.32
CA MET A 110 10.03 4.37 -1.11
C MET A 110 9.61 2.99 -1.64
N ALA A 111 9.01 2.94 -2.82
CA ALA A 111 8.71 1.69 -3.52
C ALA A 111 10.00 1.09 -4.12
N ASP A 112 10.78 0.40 -3.28
CA ASP A 112 12.09 -0.15 -3.63
C ASP A 112 12.05 -1.64 -4.02
N THR A 113 10.91 -2.31 -3.82
CA THR A 113 10.68 -3.71 -4.19
C THR A 113 9.30 -3.91 -4.87
N LEU A 114 9.10 -5.10 -5.46
CA LEU A 114 7.78 -5.59 -5.85
C LEU A 114 7.33 -6.70 -4.89
N ASP A 115 6.15 -6.52 -4.32
CA ASP A 115 5.45 -7.50 -3.51
C ASP A 115 4.61 -8.43 -4.38
N HIS A 116 4.61 -9.72 -4.06
CA HIS A 116 3.69 -10.68 -4.65
C HIS A 116 2.42 -10.70 -3.80
N PHE A 117 1.34 -10.07 -4.29
CA PHE A 117 0.10 -9.96 -3.49
C PHE A 117 -0.46 -11.34 -3.11
N VAL A 118 -0.52 -12.25 -4.08
CA VAL A 118 -0.62 -13.69 -3.85
C VAL A 118 0.80 -14.22 -3.73
N PRO A 119 1.20 -14.77 -2.57
CA PRO A 119 2.56 -15.24 -2.35
C PRO A 119 3.00 -16.23 -3.43
N ILE A 120 4.22 -16.04 -3.91
CA ILE A 120 4.84 -16.92 -4.91
C ILE A 120 4.91 -18.38 -4.43
N THR A 121 5.01 -18.59 -3.11
CA THR A 121 5.00 -19.90 -2.45
C THR A 121 3.65 -20.61 -2.51
N LEU A 122 2.55 -19.86 -2.68
CA LEU A 122 1.19 -20.37 -2.78
C LEU A 122 0.76 -20.64 -4.22
N VAL A 123 1.05 -19.70 -5.14
CA VAL A 123 0.67 -19.79 -6.56
C VAL A 123 1.84 -19.34 -7.44
N HIS A 124 2.71 -20.29 -7.77
CA HIS A 124 3.90 -20.05 -8.60
C HIS A 124 3.53 -19.58 -10.02
N GLU A 125 2.34 -19.94 -10.49
CA GLU A 125 1.85 -19.63 -11.84
C GLU A 125 1.57 -18.14 -12.05
N LEU A 126 1.44 -17.38 -10.95
CA LEU A 126 1.31 -15.92 -10.95
C LEU A 126 2.63 -15.19 -10.63
N ALA A 127 3.76 -15.90 -10.57
CA ALA A 127 5.05 -15.34 -10.12
C ALA A 127 5.55 -14.18 -11.00
N ILE A 128 5.24 -14.21 -12.29
CA ILE A 128 5.67 -13.20 -13.28
C ILE A 128 4.50 -12.38 -13.82
N ASP A 129 3.32 -12.51 -13.22
CA ASP A 129 2.15 -11.74 -13.61
C ASP A 129 2.28 -10.31 -13.07
N PRO A 130 2.31 -9.28 -13.93
CA PRO A 130 2.34 -7.90 -13.49
C PRO A 130 1.21 -7.55 -12.52
N TRP A 131 0.02 -8.12 -12.68
CA TRP A 131 -1.11 -7.85 -11.79
C TRP A 131 -0.92 -8.39 -10.38
N ASN A 132 -0.02 -9.35 -10.19
CA ASN A 132 0.33 -9.88 -8.89
C ASN A 132 1.52 -9.14 -8.24
N LEU A 133 2.12 -8.17 -8.95
CA LEU A 133 3.34 -7.47 -8.52
C LEU A 133 3.04 -6.02 -8.11
N ILE A 134 3.09 -5.76 -6.80
CA ILE A 134 2.74 -4.45 -6.23
C ILE A 134 4.00 -3.67 -5.85
N PRO A 135 4.18 -2.42 -6.32
CA PRO A 135 5.23 -1.53 -5.84
C PRO A 135 5.13 -1.31 -4.33
N ALA A 136 6.15 -1.75 -3.60
CA ALA A 136 6.13 -1.74 -2.14
C ALA A 136 7.49 -1.33 -1.58
N CYS A 137 7.49 -0.83 -0.35
CA CYS A 137 8.72 -0.71 0.43
C CYS A 137 9.07 -2.06 1.07
N ILE A 138 10.36 -2.29 1.32
CA ILE A 138 10.87 -3.51 1.99
C ILE A 138 10.11 -3.81 3.30
N ARG A 139 9.75 -2.78 4.09
CA ARG A 139 9.01 -2.98 5.36
C ARG A 139 7.65 -3.62 5.13
N CYS A 140 6.83 -3.05 4.24
CA CYS A 140 5.49 -3.57 3.99
C CYS A 140 5.54 -4.95 3.34
N ASN A 141 6.42 -5.13 2.34
CA ASN A 141 6.64 -6.42 1.69
C ASN A 141 7.01 -7.52 2.72
N LYS A 142 7.92 -7.23 3.67
CA LYS A 142 8.28 -8.18 4.75
C LYS A 142 7.16 -8.46 5.74
N LEU A 143 6.31 -7.48 6.05
CA LEU A 143 5.18 -7.68 6.97
C LEU A 143 4.10 -8.59 6.34
N LEU A 144 3.91 -8.47 5.02
CA LEU A 144 3.00 -9.33 4.25
C LEU A 144 3.62 -10.71 4.05
N ASN A 145 4.83 -10.80 3.52
CA ASN A 145 5.55 -12.05 3.27
C ASN A 145 4.63 -13.12 2.63
N ASP A 146 4.46 -14.29 3.27
CA ASP A 146 3.58 -15.36 2.81
C ASP A 146 2.14 -15.28 3.39
N ARG A 147 1.75 -14.15 3.99
CA ARG A 147 0.40 -13.98 4.56
C ARG A 147 -0.62 -13.86 3.43
N PHE A 148 -1.50 -14.83 3.34
CA PHE A 148 -2.64 -14.81 2.43
C PHE A 148 -3.86 -15.40 3.11
N ALA A 149 -4.88 -14.58 3.34
CA ALA A 149 -6.08 -15.01 4.04
C ALA A 149 -7.02 -15.80 3.11
N THR A 150 -7.59 -16.89 3.61
CA THR A 150 -8.59 -17.69 2.88
C THR A 150 -10.03 -17.36 3.28
N ALA A 151 -10.21 -16.50 4.28
CA ALA A 151 -11.50 -15.95 4.64
C ALA A 151 -11.79 -14.68 3.82
N GLU A 152 -12.99 -14.62 3.23
CA GLU A 152 -13.79 -13.40 3.01
C GLU A 152 -13.13 -12.10 3.43
N THR A 153 -13.08 -12.00 4.73
CA THR A 153 -13.13 -10.73 5.42
C THR A 153 -11.77 -10.29 5.91
N ASP A 154 -10.83 -11.22 5.88
CA ASP A 154 -9.46 -11.03 6.32
C ASP A 154 -8.54 -10.87 5.09
N GLN A 155 -9.09 -11.00 3.87
CA GLN A 155 -8.38 -10.70 2.64
C GLN A 155 -8.00 -9.21 2.60
N LEU A 156 -6.74 -8.93 2.29
CA LEU A 156 -6.29 -7.55 2.08
C LEU A 156 -6.92 -6.95 0.82
N ILE A 157 -6.98 -5.63 0.75
CA ILE A 157 -7.48 -4.91 -0.41
C ILE A 157 -6.36 -4.82 -1.44
N HIS A 158 -6.60 -5.43 -2.60
CA HIS A 158 -5.67 -5.39 -3.71
C HIS A 158 -5.55 -3.95 -4.26
N PRO A 159 -4.35 -3.37 -4.38
CA PRO A 159 -4.18 -1.97 -4.78
C PRO A 159 -4.73 -1.61 -6.18
N TYR A 160 -4.80 -2.61 -7.08
CA TYR A 160 -5.40 -2.46 -8.43
C TYR A 160 -6.92 -2.72 -8.48
N ALA A 161 -7.56 -3.12 -7.38
CA ALA A 161 -8.99 -3.46 -7.41
C ALA A 161 -9.88 -2.21 -7.58
N ARG A 162 -11.00 -2.35 -8.29
CA ARG A 162 -11.99 -1.27 -8.45
C ARG A 162 -12.46 -0.72 -7.10
N PRO A 163 -12.81 -1.56 -6.10
CA PRO A 163 -13.23 -1.05 -4.81
C PRO A 163 -12.16 -0.26 -4.06
N ALA A 164 -10.86 -0.45 -4.36
CA ALA A 164 -9.82 0.41 -3.80
C ALA A 164 -9.98 1.86 -4.26
N ARG A 165 -10.56 2.09 -5.44
CA ARG A 165 -10.89 3.43 -5.96
C ARG A 165 -12.10 4.04 -5.26
N ASP A 166 -13.09 3.23 -4.86
CA ASP A 166 -14.25 3.73 -4.10
C ASP A 166 -13.83 4.29 -2.72
N LEU A 167 -12.74 3.73 -2.15
CA LEU A 167 -12.11 4.24 -0.93
C LEU A 167 -11.44 5.60 -1.07
N LEU A 168 -11.26 6.12 -2.30
CA LEU A 168 -10.76 7.48 -2.52
C LEU A 168 -11.80 8.55 -2.16
N SER A 169 -13.09 8.18 -2.11
CA SER A 169 -14.18 9.11 -1.79
C SER A 169 -14.81 8.90 -0.41
N THR A 170 -14.35 7.89 0.34
CA THR A 170 -14.88 7.54 1.66
C THR A 170 -13.78 7.57 2.73
N ARG A 171 -14.14 8.10 3.90
CA ARG A 171 -13.21 8.48 4.97
C ARG A 171 -13.05 7.30 5.93
N TRP A 172 -11.86 6.69 5.98
CA TRP A 172 -11.52 5.56 6.85
C TRP A 172 -10.33 5.79 7.78
N LEU A 173 -9.44 6.73 7.47
CA LEU A 173 -8.35 7.07 8.38
C LEU A 173 -8.84 8.10 9.40
N ARG A 174 -8.59 7.86 10.70
CA ARG A 174 -8.82 8.83 11.77
C ARG A 174 -7.57 8.95 12.62
N ALA A 175 -7.47 10.08 13.31
CA ALA A 175 -6.40 10.34 14.23
C ALA A 175 -6.92 11.04 15.49
N GLU A 176 -6.18 10.93 16.59
CA GLU A 176 -6.49 11.59 17.86
C GLU A 176 -5.22 11.98 18.61
N VAL A 177 -5.29 13.04 19.40
CA VAL A 177 -4.19 13.48 20.27
C VAL A 177 -4.12 12.57 21.48
N LEU A 178 -2.91 12.11 21.83
CA LEU A 178 -2.70 11.18 22.93
C LEU A 178 -2.35 11.90 24.23
N ASP A 179 -3.04 11.55 25.32
CA ASP A 179 -2.64 11.78 26.72
C ASP A 179 -2.09 13.18 27.03
N GLN A 180 -2.68 14.21 26.43
CA GLN A 180 -2.19 15.59 26.60
C GLN A 180 -0.68 15.72 26.26
N THR A 181 -0.29 15.08 25.17
CA THR A 181 1.03 15.21 24.54
C THR A 181 0.85 15.59 23.07
N PRO A 182 1.81 16.31 22.44
CA PRO A 182 1.74 16.65 21.03
C PRO A 182 2.07 15.44 20.13
N VAL A 183 1.47 14.30 20.44
CA VAL A 183 1.59 13.03 19.72
C VAL A 183 0.20 12.64 19.22
N VAL A 184 0.14 12.15 17.99
CA VAL A 184 -1.10 11.73 17.36
C VAL A 184 -1.08 10.23 17.13
N ALA A 185 -2.11 9.53 17.59
CA ALA A 185 -2.38 8.14 17.23
C ALA A 185 -3.27 8.09 15.99
N PHE A 186 -3.08 7.06 15.16
CA PHE A 186 -3.88 6.82 13.96
C PHE A 186 -4.59 5.47 14.07
N ARG A 187 -5.84 5.43 13.60
CA ARG A 187 -6.64 4.20 13.51
C ARG A 187 -7.43 4.13 12.21
N ALA A 188 -7.71 2.91 11.78
CA ALA A 188 -8.71 2.65 10.76
C ALA A 188 -10.11 2.63 11.40
N ASP A 189 -10.93 3.60 11.01
CA ASP A 189 -12.34 3.73 11.40
C ASP A 189 -13.15 4.05 10.14
N PRO A 190 -13.44 3.02 9.32
CA PRO A 190 -14.10 3.18 8.03
C PRO A 190 -15.58 3.55 8.20
N ASP A 191 -16.01 4.55 7.43
CA ASP A 191 -17.39 5.03 7.40
C ASP A 191 -18.40 3.88 7.21
N ARG A 192 -19.53 3.94 7.92
CA ARG A 192 -20.60 2.94 7.87
C ARG A 192 -21.23 2.78 6.48
N ARG A 193 -21.04 3.77 5.60
CA ARG A 193 -21.42 3.70 4.17
C ARG A 193 -20.64 2.65 3.37
N ILE A 194 -19.43 2.30 3.81
CA ILE A 194 -18.64 1.20 3.24
C ILE A 194 -19.23 -0.13 3.73
N ASP A 195 -19.34 -1.15 2.89
CA ASP A 195 -19.91 -2.44 3.29
C ASP A 195 -19.10 -3.14 4.41
N ALA A 196 -19.75 -4.01 5.18
CA ALA A 196 -19.15 -4.62 6.37
C ALA A 196 -17.90 -5.46 6.09
N THR A 197 -17.83 -6.10 4.92
CA THR A 197 -16.67 -6.90 4.52
C THR A 197 -15.49 -5.98 4.23
N THR A 198 -15.67 -4.98 3.36
CA THR A 198 -14.62 -4.01 3.03
C THR A 198 -14.13 -3.26 4.27
N ARG A 199 -15.03 -2.85 5.19
CA ARG A 199 -14.62 -2.21 6.46
C ARG A 199 -13.66 -3.09 7.27
N ARG A 200 -13.94 -4.38 7.39
CA ARG A 200 -13.08 -5.32 8.12
C ARG A 200 -11.75 -5.52 7.41
N ARG A 201 -11.74 -5.58 6.07
CA ARG A 201 -10.50 -5.64 5.29
C ARG A 201 -9.62 -4.41 5.47
N ILE A 202 -10.22 -3.21 5.51
CA ILE A 202 -9.52 -1.95 5.81
C ILE A 202 -8.82 -2.01 7.17
N VAL A 203 -9.57 -2.40 8.22
CA VAL A 203 -9.03 -2.50 9.58
C VAL A 203 -7.91 -3.54 9.62
N ASN A 204 -8.15 -4.74 9.10
CA ASN A 204 -7.17 -5.82 9.06
C ASN A 204 -5.88 -5.43 8.31
N GLN A 205 -6.02 -4.74 7.17
CA GLN A 205 -4.87 -4.27 6.40
C GLN A 205 -4.07 -3.19 7.14
N PHE A 206 -4.76 -2.25 7.79
CA PHE A 206 -4.13 -1.22 8.60
C PHE A 206 -3.32 -1.80 9.76
N GLU A 207 -3.87 -2.79 10.45
CA GLU A 207 -3.23 -3.52 11.54
C GLU A 207 -2.07 -4.39 11.06
N THR A 208 -2.29 -5.20 10.01
CA THR A 208 -1.27 -6.09 9.42
C THR A 208 -0.03 -5.33 8.98
N LEU A 209 -0.19 -4.11 8.46
CA LEU A 209 0.91 -3.26 8.00
C LEU A 209 1.46 -2.33 9.08
N HIS A 210 0.92 -2.40 10.31
CA HIS A 210 1.29 -1.55 11.44
C HIS A 210 1.30 -0.06 11.04
N LEU A 211 0.24 0.39 10.34
CA LEU A 211 0.19 1.75 9.80
C LEU A 211 -0.02 2.80 10.88
N GLY A 212 -0.68 2.47 11.99
CA GLY A 212 -0.89 3.39 13.11
C GLY A 212 0.44 3.88 13.71
N GLU A 213 1.33 2.94 14.02
CA GLU A 213 2.68 3.21 14.52
C GLU A 213 3.49 4.01 13.50
N LEU A 214 3.52 3.56 12.24
CA LEU A 214 4.24 4.24 11.18
C LEU A 214 3.77 5.69 11.03
N TYR A 215 2.46 5.93 10.96
CA TYR A 215 1.88 7.25 10.78
C TYR A 215 2.11 8.16 11.97
N SER A 216 2.09 7.64 13.20
CA SER A 216 2.45 8.42 14.37
C SER A 216 3.89 8.93 14.28
N VAL A 217 4.84 8.03 14.00
CA VAL A 217 6.28 8.37 13.89
C VAL A 217 6.54 9.40 12.79
N VAL A 218 6.00 9.20 11.59
CA VAL A 218 6.29 10.11 10.47
C VAL A 218 5.57 11.46 10.59
N SER A 219 4.49 11.53 11.39
CA SER A 219 3.77 12.76 11.69
C SER A 219 4.50 13.60 12.74
N ALA A 220 5.28 13.01 13.64
CA ALA A 220 5.93 13.72 14.74
C ALA A 220 6.75 14.94 14.27
N ARG A 221 7.55 14.80 13.20
CA ARG A 221 8.33 15.91 12.63
C ARG A 221 7.45 17.04 12.10
N GLU A 222 6.31 16.69 11.50
CA GLU A 222 5.35 17.65 10.96
C GLU A 222 4.64 18.38 12.09
N ILE A 223 4.30 17.68 13.18
CA ILE A 223 3.76 18.26 14.41
C ILE A 223 4.76 19.25 15.02
N SER A 224 6.05 18.90 15.12
CA SER A 224 7.07 19.85 15.57
C SER A 224 7.16 21.09 14.67
N GLY A 225 6.95 20.91 13.36
CA GLY A 225 6.88 21.98 12.38
C GLY A 225 5.71 22.93 12.61
N ILE A 226 4.50 22.38 12.71
CA ILE A 226 3.30 23.19 12.92
C ILE A 226 3.32 23.89 14.28
N ILE A 227 3.81 23.23 15.33
CA ILE A 227 4.00 23.86 16.65
C ILE A 227 4.85 25.13 16.56
N ARG A 228 5.95 25.13 15.80
CA ARG A 228 6.77 26.34 15.60
C ARG A 228 5.99 27.43 14.87
N THR A 229 5.25 27.07 13.82
CA THR A 229 4.38 28.00 13.09
C THR A 229 3.36 28.63 14.04
N LEU A 230 2.67 27.81 14.85
CA LEU A 230 1.65 28.28 15.78
C LEU A 230 2.23 29.27 16.81
N ASN A 231 3.36 28.92 17.43
CA ASN A 231 4.05 29.79 18.39
C ASN A 231 4.54 31.11 17.78
N SER A 232 4.92 31.12 16.49
CA SER A 232 5.43 32.31 15.81
C SER A 232 4.34 33.25 15.27
N ARG A 233 3.14 32.72 14.99
CA ARG A 233 2.11 33.41 14.21
C ARG A 233 0.93 33.88 15.07
N PHE A 234 0.60 33.18 16.14
CA PHE A 234 -0.62 33.44 16.92
C PHE A 234 -0.29 33.87 18.35
N ALA A 235 -1.12 34.77 18.88
CA ALA A 235 -1.07 35.20 20.28
C ALA A 235 -1.49 34.04 21.23
N GLU A 236 -1.17 34.17 22.52
CA GLU A 236 -1.46 33.12 23.51
C GLU A 236 -2.96 32.88 23.72
N ASP A 237 -3.76 33.94 23.64
CA ASP A 237 -5.21 33.93 23.85
C ASP A 237 -6.02 33.71 22.57
N ASP A 238 -5.35 33.58 21.41
CA ASP A 238 -5.97 33.47 20.10
C ASP A 238 -6.19 32.00 19.67
N ARG A 239 -6.95 31.27 20.50
CA ARG A 239 -7.30 29.86 20.22
C ARG A 239 -8.08 29.72 18.91
N GLU A 240 -8.97 30.67 18.61
CA GLU A 240 -9.84 30.61 17.43
C GLU A 240 -9.01 30.59 16.14
N SER A 241 -8.01 31.47 16.01
CA SER A 241 -7.13 31.47 14.83
C SER A 241 -6.24 30.23 14.74
N VAL A 242 -5.84 29.64 15.88
CA VAL A 242 -5.11 28.36 15.90
C VAL A 242 -5.98 27.23 15.35
N VAL A 243 -7.23 27.12 15.82
CA VAL A 243 -8.21 26.14 15.33
C VAL A 243 -8.46 26.35 13.84
N GLU A 244 -8.75 27.57 13.42
CA GLU A 244 -9.01 27.91 12.02
C GLU A 244 -7.83 27.49 11.12
N HIS A 245 -6.60 27.83 11.52
CA HIS A 245 -5.42 27.47 10.75
C HIS A 245 -5.23 25.96 10.62
N LEU A 246 -5.37 25.20 11.72
CA LEU A 246 -5.22 23.74 11.69
C LEU A 246 -6.31 23.09 10.83
N LEU A 247 -7.56 23.53 10.94
CA LEU A 247 -8.66 22.99 10.15
C LEU A 247 -8.56 23.39 8.67
N GLU A 248 -7.98 24.55 8.35
CA GLU A 248 -7.64 24.94 6.98
C GLU A 248 -6.58 23.99 6.39
N GLN A 249 -5.48 23.72 7.12
CA GLN A 249 -4.45 22.77 6.66
C GLN A 249 -5.03 21.36 6.48
N SER A 250 -5.94 20.96 7.39
CA SER A 250 -6.66 19.69 7.29
C SER A 250 -7.48 19.60 6.00
N LYS A 251 -8.28 20.64 5.73
CA LYS A 251 -9.12 20.74 4.52
C LYS A 251 -8.28 20.65 3.25
N LEU A 252 -7.21 21.43 3.14
CA LEU A 252 -6.32 21.43 1.97
C LEU A 252 -5.70 20.06 1.71
N ALA A 253 -5.31 19.33 2.76
CA ALA A 253 -4.80 17.98 2.60
C ALA A 253 -5.88 17.00 2.11
N PHE A 254 -7.12 17.11 2.59
CA PHE A 254 -8.24 16.26 2.15
C PHE A 254 -8.75 16.54 0.73
N GLU A 255 -8.48 17.72 0.17
CA GLU A 255 -8.77 18.00 -1.24
C GLU A 255 -7.98 17.07 -2.19
N GLY A 256 -6.81 16.58 -1.77
CA GLY A 256 -5.99 15.62 -2.52
C GLY A 256 -6.37 14.16 -2.27
N ASP A 257 -6.39 13.74 -1.00
CA ASP A 257 -6.86 12.41 -0.59
C ASP A 257 -7.67 12.57 0.69
N VAL A 258 -8.95 12.16 0.68
CA VAL A 258 -9.79 12.20 1.88
C VAL A 258 -9.24 11.34 3.00
N ASN A 259 -8.23 10.49 2.77
CA ASN A 259 -7.50 9.72 3.76
C ASN A 259 -6.03 10.14 3.91
N ASP A 260 -5.66 11.36 3.50
CA ASP A 260 -4.32 11.92 3.72
C ASP A 260 -4.01 11.93 5.23
N ARG A 261 -2.85 11.37 5.59
CA ARG A 261 -2.34 11.30 6.97
C ARG A 261 -2.24 12.67 7.61
N ARG A 262 -1.74 13.66 6.88
CA ARG A 262 -1.56 15.04 7.35
C ARG A 262 -2.91 15.68 7.60
N GLY A 263 -3.85 15.47 6.70
CA GLY A 263 -5.21 15.94 6.89
C GLY A 263 -5.82 15.39 8.18
N ALA A 264 -5.68 14.07 8.43
CA ALA A 264 -6.16 13.43 9.67
C ALA A 264 -5.44 13.94 10.92
N MET A 265 -4.13 14.17 10.82
CA MET A 265 -3.32 14.77 11.88
C MET A 265 -3.79 16.19 12.21
N TYR A 266 -3.89 17.09 11.23
CA TYR A 266 -4.33 18.47 11.45
C TYR A 266 -5.79 18.53 11.94
N GLU A 267 -6.66 17.64 11.46
CA GLU A 267 -8.04 17.50 11.95
C GLU A 267 -8.06 17.17 13.46
N ALA A 268 -7.24 16.20 13.87
CA ALA A 268 -7.12 15.79 15.27
C ALA A 268 -6.59 16.91 16.14
N LEU A 269 -5.49 17.55 15.73
CA LEU A 269 -4.89 18.67 16.45
C LEU A 269 -5.87 19.85 16.58
N GLY A 270 -6.57 20.23 15.51
CA GLY A 270 -7.50 21.37 15.50
C GLY A 270 -8.79 21.13 16.29
N ARG A 271 -9.16 19.86 16.53
CA ARG A 271 -10.33 19.49 17.34
C ARG A 271 -10.00 19.19 18.80
N ASP A 272 -8.73 19.00 19.13
CA ASP A 272 -8.31 18.73 20.50
C ASP A 272 -8.21 20.03 21.32
N GLU A 273 -9.01 20.11 22.38
CA GLU A 273 -9.11 21.31 23.21
C GLU A 273 -7.81 21.57 23.97
N TRP A 274 -7.16 20.52 24.49
CA TRP A 274 -5.90 20.66 25.18
C TRP A 274 -4.81 21.18 24.25
N PHE A 275 -4.66 20.58 23.07
CA PHE A 275 -3.65 20.97 22.08
C PHE A 275 -3.85 22.41 21.65
N THR A 276 -5.06 22.80 21.24
CA THR A 276 -5.36 24.15 20.72
C THR A 276 -5.30 25.26 21.77
N SER A 277 -5.46 24.93 23.05
CA SER A 277 -5.41 25.92 24.13
C SER A 277 -4.00 26.08 24.70
N VAL A 278 -3.33 24.97 25.03
CA VAL A 278 -2.05 25.00 25.77
C VAL A 278 -1.00 24.01 25.24
N GLY A 279 -1.42 22.91 24.62
CA GLY A 279 -0.53 21.79 24.28
C GLY A 279 0.50 22.07 23.19
N TYR A 280 0.26 23.01 22.26
CA TYR A 280 1.30 23.44 21.32
C TYR A 280 2.35 24.37 21.95
N ARG A 281 2.10 24.88 23.16
CA ARG A 281 3.00 25.77 23.91
C ARG A 281 3.69 25.09 25.08
N SER A 282 3.18 23.95 25.55
CA SER A 282 3.86 23.15 26.55
C SER A 282 5.23 22.76 25.99
N ARG A 283 6.28 23.43 26.46
CA ARG A 283 7.65 22.98 26.25
C ARG A 283 7.69 21.51 26.66
N GLU A 284 8.45 20.70 25.92
CA GLU A 284 8.96 19.46 26.50
C GLU A 284 9.58 19.85 27.84
N VAL A 285 8.91 19.48 28.93
CA VAL A 285 9.45 19.66 30.27
C VAL A 285 10.66 18.74 30.32
N ASP A 286 11.84 19.35 30.18
CA ASP A 286 13.17 18.85 30.51
C ASP A 286 13.30 17.32 30.61
N SER A 287 13.54 16.66 29.48
CA SER A 287 14.28 15.40 29.50
C SER A 287 15.78 15.69 29.60
N ALA A 288 16.25 16.13 30.77
CA ALA A 288 17.61 15.93 31.29
C ALA A 288 17.81 16.66 32.63
N ALA A 289 17.44 15.98 33.72
CA ALA A 289 18.11 16.08 35.01
C ALA A 289 18.42 14.64 35.48
#